data_AF-L1NRV2-F1
#
_entry.id   AF-L1NRV2-F1
#
_cell.length_a   1.000
_cell.length_b   1.000
_cell.length_c   1.000
_cell.angle_alpha   90.00
_cell.angle_beta   90.00
_cell.angle_gamma   90.00
#
_symmetry.space_group_name_H-M   'P 1'
#
loop_
_entity.id
_entity.type
_entity.pdbx_description
1 polymer ?
#
loop_
_entity_poly.entity_id
_entity_poly.type
_entity_poly.pdbx_seq_one_letter_code
_entity_poly.pdbx_strand_id
1 'polypeptide(L)'
;MQGRFMMSTQHNYAGIDIAKRNFVISVSSLSKTKTETNNPKGIAHTVEYLKKHNVALVVMESTGGLEVPAAKAIHRAGIAVIIANPRQTHQFAQSQSLTKTEAGLKKVV
;
A
#
# COMPACT_ATOMS: atom_id res chain seq x y z
N MET A 1 5.59 -27.17 33.14
CA MET A 1 5.78 -26.84 31.71
C MET A 1 4.88 -25.65 31.38
N GLN A 2 5.40 -24.43 31.38
CA GLN A 2 4.65 -23.28 30.86
C GLN A 2 4.63 -23.36 29.33
N GLY A 3 3.42 -23.43 28.76
CA GLY A 3 3.19 -23.45 27.33
C GLY A 3 3.77 -22.19 26.68
N ARG A 4 4.63 -22.41 25.68
CA ARG A 4 5.15 -21.37 24.80
C ARG A 4 3.98 -20.81 24.00
N PHE A 5 3.49 -19.63 24.39
CA PHE A 5 2.58 -18.85 23.55
C PHE A 5 3.32 -18.56 22.24
N MET A 6 2.85 -19.19 21.16
CA MET A 6 3.23 -18.82 19.80
C MET A 6 2.71 -17.40 19.57
N MET A 7 3.59 -16.39 19.64
CA MET A 7 3.25 -15.05 19.20
C MET A 7 3.05 -15.11 17.69
N SER A 8 1.80 -15.06 17.23
CA SER A 8 1.54 -14.77 15.83
C SER A 8 2.01 -13.33 15.58
N THR A 9 3.02 -13.16 14.74
CA THR A 9 3.40 -11.84 14.26
C THR A 9 2.27 -11.32 13.40
N GLN A 10 1.36 -10.53 13.98
CA GLN A 10 0.35 -9.85 13.20
C GLN A 10 1.04 -8.87 12.25
N HIS A 11 0.81 -9.08 10.97
CA HIS A 11 1.24 -8.17 9.92
C HIS A 11 0.12 -7.21 9.60
N ASN A 12 0.47 -5.93 9.46
CA ASN A 12 -0.47 -4.91 9.04
C ASN A 12 -0.45 -4.73 7.53
N TYR A 13 -1.53 -4.15 7.03
CA TYR A 13 -1.69 -3.74 5.64
C TYR A 13 -1.80 -2.22 5.61
N ALA A 14 -1.32 -1.59 4.54
CA ALA A 14 -1.44 -0.16 4.36
C ALA A 14 -2.03 0.23 3.01
N GLY A 15 -2.85 1.26 3.00
CA GLY A 15 -3.29 1.96 1.79
C GLY A 15 -2.53 3.28 1.66
N ILE A 16 -2.09 3.63 0.46
CA ILE A 16 -1.50 4.94 0.17
C ILE A 16 -2.23 5.59 -1.01
N ASP A 17 -2.88 6.71 -0.74
CA ASP A 17 -3.40 7.62 -1.75
C ASP A 17 -2.34 8.67 -2.09
N ILE A 18 -2.10 8.93 -3.37
CA ILE A 18 -0.99 9.76 -3.85
C ILE A 18 -1.50 10.94 -4.66
N ALA A 19 -1.22 12.13 -4.13
CA ALA A 19 -1.37 13.39 -4.83
C ALA A 19 -0.01 13.97 -5.23
N LYS A 20 -0.04 15.03 -6.04
CA LYS A 20 1.16 15.71 -6.55
C LYS A 20 2.09 16.23 -5.44
N ARG A 21 1.53 16.66 -4.30
CA ARG A 21 2.31 17.28 -3.21
C ARG A 21 2.43 16.43 -1.96
N ASN A 22 1.54 15.47 -1.76
CA ASN A 22 1.48 14.66 -0.55
C ASN A 22 0.96 13.26 -0.85
N PHE A 23 1.14 12.37 0.11
CA PHE A 23 0.46 11.09 0.17
C PHE A 23 -0.19 10.91 1.53
N VAL A 24 -1.34 10.23 1.52
CA VAL A 24 -2.11 9.89 2.71
C VAL A 24 -1.97 8.39 2.92
N ILE A 25 -1.50 8.02 4.10
CA ILE A 25 -1.18 6.64 4.49
C ILE A 25 -2.21 6.18 5.52
N SER A 26 -2.89 5.08 5.25
CA SER A 26 -3.71 4.36 6.22
C SER A 26 -3.05 3.03 6.57
N VAL A 27 -3.14 2.61 7.83
CA VAL A 27 -2.62 1.31 8.30
C VAL A 27 -3.77 0.58 8.98
N SER A 28 -3.96 -0.70 8.68
CA SER A 28 -5.10 -1.51 9.13
C SER A 28 -5.30 -1.55 10.65
N SER A 29 -4.22 -1.42 11.43
CA SER A 29 -4.26 -1.39 12.90
C SER A 29 -4.50 -0.01 13.50
N LEU A 30 -4.56 1.05 12.70
CA LEU A 30 -4.67 2.44 13.16
C LEU A 30 -5.97 3.07 12.67
N SER A 31 -6.61 3.86 13.54
CA SER A 31 -7.83 4.59 13.20
C SER A 31 -7.57 5.92 12.49
N LYS A 32 -6.34 6.42 12.50
CA LYS A 32 -5.96 7.71 11.90
C LYS A 32 -5.01 7.50 10.74
N THR A 33 -5.16 8.34 9.71
CA THR A 33 -4.21 8.42 8.61
C THR A 33 -3.00 9.28 8.99
N LYS A 34 -1.91 9.06 8.27
CA LYS A 34 -0.70 9.87 8.32
C LYS A 34 -0.47 10.51 6.96
N THR A 35 -0.26 11.82 6.96
CA THR A 35 0.09 12.55 5.74
C THR A 35 1.57 12.88 5.74
N GLU A 36 2.20 12.70 4.59
CA GLU A 36 3.61 13.02 4.34
C GLU A 36 3.74 13.66 2.94
N THR A 37 4.85 14.35 2.69
CA THR A 37 5.07 15.08 1.44
C THR A 37 5.57 14.18 0.31
N ASN A 38 5.12 14.43 -0.92
CA ASN A 38 5.61 13.73 -2.11
C ASN A 38 6.96 14.28 -2.58
N ASN A 39 8.00 14.03 -1.79
CA ASN A 39 9.39 14.35 -2.03
C ASN A 39 10.30 13.28 -1.39
N PRO A 40 11.62 13.27 -1.63
CA PRO A 40 12.51 12.25 -1.09
C PRO A 40 12.46 12.10 0.44
N LYS A 41 12.28 13.22 1.18
CA LYS A 41 12.21 13.21 2.64
C LYS A 41 10.93 12.52 3.15
N GLY A 42 9.78 12.88 2.59
CA GLY A 42 8.50 12.24 2.97
C GLY A 42 8.45 10.77 2.58
N ILE A 43 9.12 10.37 1.48
CA ILE A 43 9.23 8.96 1.09
C ILE A 43 10.05 8.19 2.13
N ALA A 44 11.18 8.72 2.59
CA ALA A 44 11.97 8.11 3.64
C ALA A 44 11.15 7.94 4.95
N HIS A 45 10.47 9.01 5.38
CA HIS A 45 9.59 8.94 6.55
C HIS A 45 8.46 7.91 6.40
N THR A 46 7.92 7.76 5.19
CA THR A 46 6.88 6.75 4.92
C THR A 46 7.42 5.34 5.11
N VAL A 47 8.61 5.05 4.58
CA VAL A 47 9.24 3.74 4.75
C VAL A 47 9.47 3.43 6.23
N GLU A 48 9.97 4.39 6.99
CA GLU A 48 10.18 4.24 8.45
C GLU A 48 8.86 4.00 9.19
N TYR A 49 7.82 4.76 8.82
CA TYR A 49 6.48 4.62 9.40
C TYR A 49 5.89 3.22 9.14
N LEU A 50 5.99 2.72 7.91
CA LEU A 50 5.50 1.39 7.54
C LEU A 50 6.24 0.27 8.28
N LYS A 51 7.57 0.38 8.42
CA LYS A 51 8.38 -0.56 9.21
C LYS A 51 8.00 -0.56 10.68
N LYS A 52 7.85 0.64 11.27
CA LYS A 52 7.42 0.81 12.67
C LYS A 52 6.10 0.10 12.96
N HIS A 53 5.20 0.07 11.98
CA HIS A 53 3.89 -0.56 12.09
C HIS A 53 3.84 -1.99 11.54
N ASN A 54 4.99 -2.62 11.28
CA ASN A 54 5.07 -4.02 10.84
C ASN A 54 4.18 -4.31 9.60
N VAL A 55 4.15 -3.38 8.66
CA VAL A 55 3.35 -3.49 7.42
C VAL A 55 4.01 -4.50 6.49
N ALA A 56 3.26 -5.51 6.06
CA ALA A 56 3.74 -6.52 5.11
C ALA A 56 3.41 -6.19 3.66
N LEU A 57 2.30 -5.47 3.42
CA LEU A 57 1.82 -5.13 2.09
C LEU A 57 1.23 -3.71 2.06
N VAL A 58 1.63 -2.95 1.04
CA VAL A 58 1.12 -1.63 0.71
C VAL A 58 0.33 -1.69 -0.60
N VAL A 59 -0.88 -1.17 -0.59
CA VAL A 59 -1.70 -0.94 -1.80
C VAL A 59 -1.70 0.55 -2.09
N MET A 60 -1.31 0.93 -3.31
CA MET A 60 -1.20 2.32 -3.75
C MET A 60 -2.23 2.60 -4.84
N GLU A 61 -3.04 3.64 -4.67
CA GLU A 61 -4.02 4.07 -5.66
C GLU A 61 -3.49 5.31 -6.39
N SER A 62 -2.83 5.13 -7.54
CA SER A 62 -2.45 6.25 -8.41
C SER A 62 -2.12 5.74 -9.81
N THR A 63 -2.61 6.43 -10.85
CA THR A 63 -2.42 6.05 -12.26
C THR A 63 -1.82 7.18 -13.11
N GLY A 64 -1.07 8.06 -12.45
CA GLY A 64 -0.39 9.19 -13.05
C GLY A 64 1.14 9.13 -13.00
N GLY A 65 1.74 8.03 -12.52
CA GLY A 65 3.19 7.83 -12.43
C GLY A 65 3.84 8.46 -11.19
N LEU A 66 3.09 9.18 -10.36
CA LEU A 66 3.56 9.80 -9.12
C LEU A 66 3.91 8.78 -8.03
N GLU A 67 3.36 7.57 -8.15
CA GLU A 67 3.57 6.45 -7.24
C GLU A 67 4.94 5.79 -7.37
N VAL A 68 5.59 5.91 -8.54
CA VAL A 68 6.81 5.14 -8.86
C VAL A 68 7.96 5.37 -7.87
N PRO A 69 8.29 6.61 -7.45
CA PRO A 69 9.37 6.83 -6.48
C PRO A 69 9.08 6.19 -5.11
N ALA A 70 7.85 6.33 -4.61
CA ALA A 70 7.43 5.76 -3.34
C ALA A 70 7.39 4.24 -3.41
N ALA A 71 6.80 3.66 -4.46
CA ALA A 71 6.73 2.21 -4.69
C ALA A 71 8.13 1.58 -4.69
N LYS A 72 9.08 2.16 -5.43
CA LYS A 72 10.47 1.67 -5.47
C LYS A 72 11.16 1.74 -4.11
N ALA A 73 10.91 2.79 -3.33
CA ALA A 73 11.51 2.93 -2.00
C ALA A 73 10.94 1.89 -1.02
N ILE A 74 9.62 1.68 -1.03
CA ILE A 74 8.93 0.71 -0.17
C ILE A 74 9.34 -0.71 -0.54
N HIS A 75 9.39 -1.05 -1.84
CA HIS A 75 9.85 -2.36 -2.29
C HIS A 75 11.30 -2.64 -1.85
N ARG A 76 12.22 -1.69 -2.06
CA ARG A 76 13.63 -1.82 -1.63
C ARG A 76 13.77 -1.95 -0.10
N ALA A 77 12.78 -1.51 0.65
CA ALA A 77 12.74 -1.67 2.09
C ALA A 77 12.24 -3.06 2.55
N GLY A 78 11.92 -3.96 1.62
CA GLY A 78 11.46 -5.32 1.88
C GLY A 78 9.95 -5.46 2.11
N ILE A 79 9.17 -4.42 1.79
CA ILE A 79 7.72 -4.41 1.97
C ILE A 79 7.04 -4.64 0.61
N ALA A 80 6.07 -5.55 0.55
CA ALA A 80 5.37 -5.82 -0.71
C ALA A 80 4.54 -4.60 -1.14
N VAL A 81 4.50 -4.33 -2.45
CA VAL A 81 3.76 -3.20 -3.03
C VAL A 81 2.85 -3.68 -4.15
N ILE A 82 1.61 -3.19 -4.14
CA ILE A 82 0.65 -3.32 -5.23
C ILE A 82 0.23 -1.93 -5.65
N ILE A 83 0.24 -1.66 -6.96
CA ILE A 83 -0.29 -0.42 -7.52
C ILE A 83 -1.65 -0.73 -8.15
N ALA A 84 -2.72 -0.33 -7.49
CA ALA A 84 -4.07 -0.48 -7.98
C ALA A 84 -4.35 0.61 -9.03
N ASN A 85 -4.87 0.20 -10.19
CA ASN A 85 -5.24 1.10 -11.27
C ASN A 85 -6.72 1.48 -11.14
N PRO A 86 -7.10 2.68 -10.62
CA PRO A 86 -8.49 3.11 -10.51
C PRO A 86 -9.32 2.99 -11.79
N ARG A 87 -8.72 3.11 -12.99
CA ARG A 87 -9.46 2.89 -14.25
C ARG A 87 -9.95 1.46 -14.40
N GLN A 88 -9.20 0.48 -13.89
CA GLN A 88 -9.59 -0.94 -13.92
C GLN A 88 -10.42 -1.33 -12.69
N THR A 89 -10.18 -0.75 -11.51
CA THR A 89 -11.03 -1.02 -10.33
C THR A 89 -12.46 -0.51 -10.55
N HIS A 90 -12.62 0.63 -11.23
CA HIS A 90 -13.93 1.16 -11.62
C HIS A 90 -14.61 0.28 -12.69
N GLN A 91 -13.85 -0.24 -13.66
CA GLN A 91 -14.37 -1.22 -14.63
C GLN A 91 -14.78 -2.55 -13.95
N PHE A 92 -14.05 -2.99 -12.93
CA PHE A 92 -14.36 -4.19 -12.16
C PHE A 92 -15.61 -4.02 -11.27
N ALA A 93 -15.78 -2.84 -10.66
CA ALA A 93 -16.99 -2.51 -9.91
C ALA A 93 -18.22 -2.40 -10.81
N GLN A 94 -18.06 -1.90 -12.05
CA GLN A 94 -19.13 -1.87 -13.04
C GLN A 94 -19.43 -3.26 -13.63
N SER A 95 -18.42 -4.13 -13.82
CA SER A 95 -18.58 -5.46 -14.41
C SER A 95 -19.12 -6.52 -13.44
N GLN A 96 -19.30 -6.22 -12.15
CA GLN A 96 -20.08 -7.11 -11.26
C GLN A 96 -21.59 -7.11 -11.59
N SER A 97 -22.03 -6.33 -12.58
CA SER A 97 -23.34 -6.51 -13.20
C SER A 97 -23.37 -7.55 -14.32
N LEU A 98 -22.23 -7.99 -14.90
CA LEU A 98 -22.20 -8.99 -15.98
C LEU A 98 -20.87 -9.77 -16.05
N THR A 99 -20.94 -11.04 -15.64
CA THR A 99 -20.21 -12.23 -16.13
C THR A 99 -18.92 -12.05 -16.97
N LYS A 100 -17.83 -12.70 -16.51
CA LYS A 100 -16.58 -13.16 -17.22
C LYS A 100 -15.31 -12.29 -17.16
N THR A 101 -14.29 -12.91 -16.53
CA THR A 101 -12.85 -12.99 -16.85
C THR A 101 -12.08 -11.72 -17.25
N GLU A 102 -11.11 -11.27 -16.43
CA GLU A 102 -9.66 -11.25 -16.73
C GLU A 102 -8.86 -10.50 -15.63
N ALA A 103 -7.67 -11.03 -15.28
CA ALA A 103 -6.81 -10.59 -14.19
C ALA A 103 -5.87 -9.44 -14.61
N GLY A 104 -5.68 -8.44 -13.74
CA GLY A 104 -4.84 -7.27 -14.06
C GLY A 104 -4.22 -6.53 -12.87
N LEU A 105 -3.93 -7.21 -11.76
CA LEU A 105 -3.08 -6.63 -10.71
C LEU A 105 -1.64 -6.53 -11.23
N LYS A 106 -1.19 -5.32 -11.58
CA LYS A 106 0.23 -5.08 -11.83
C LYS A 106 0.99 -5.14 -10.51
N LYS A 107 1.57 -6.30 -10.22
CA LYS A 107 2.60 -6.44 -9.20
C LYS A 107 3.83 -5.69 -9.72
N VAL A 108 4.06 -4.51 -9.17
CA VAL A 108 5.37 -3.88 -9.33
C VAL A 108 6.28 -4.62 -8.37
N VAL A 109 7.27 -5.31 -8.96
CA VAL A 109 8.29 -6.13 -8.28
C VAL A 109 8.67 -5.52 -6.95
#